data_AF-A0A7X9IAH5-F1
#
_entry.id   AF-A0A7X9IAH5-F1
#
_cell.length_a   1.000
_cell.length_b   1.000
_cell.length_c   1.000
_cell.angle_alpha   90.00
_cell.angle_beta   90.00
_cell.angle_gamma   90.00
#
_symmetry.space_group_name_H-M   'P 1'
#
loop_
_entity.id
_entity.type
_entity.pdbx_description
1 polymer ?
#
loop_
_entity_poly.entity_id
_entity_poly.type
_entity_poly.pdbx_seq_one_letter_code
_entity_poly.pdbx_strand_id
1 'polypeptide(L)'
;LKKPGSDVEIYTDSKYVADAVEKGWVFNWESKQFRKKKNRDLWTRFLNLYRLHKVKFIWIKGHNNNPENEKCDKLAVAASKTEPLLEDTGYIPEEETLFEA
;
A
#
# COMPACT_ATOMS: atom_id res chain seq x y z
N LEU A 1 6.37 -8.26 -11.07
CA LEU A 1 6.24 -9.53 -11.82
C LEU A 1 6.77 -9.31 -13.23
N LYS A 2 7.54 -10.26 -13.79
CA LYS A 2 8.16 -10.05 -15.11
C LYS A 2 7.19 -10.22 -16.29
N LYS A 3 6.01 -10.81 -16.06
CA LYS A 3 5.00 -11.10 -17.08
C LYS A 3 3.76 -10.23 -16.84
N PRO A 4 3.39 -9.31 -17.75
CA PRO A 4 2.11 -8.60 -17.69
C PRO A 4 0.92 -9.58 -17.74
N GLY A 5 -0.22 -9.16 -17.20
CA GLY A 5 -1.47 -9.94 -17.24
C GLY A 5 -1.53 -11.14 -16.29
N SER A 6 -0.53 -11.35 -15.42
CA SER A 6 -0.59 -12.37 -14.36
C SER A 6 -1.78 -12.16 -13.43
N ASP A 7 -2.42 -13.26 -13.03
CA ASP A 7 -3.38 -13.32 -11.93
C ASP A 7 -2.61 -13.31 -10.60
N VAL A 8 -2.97 -12.40 -9.70
CA VAL A 8 -2.27 -12.17 -8.44
C VAL A 8 -3.28 -12.03 -7.31
N GLU A 9 -3.13 -12.85 -6.28
CA GLU A 9 -3.85 -12.68 -5.01
C GLU A 9 -2.89 -12.09 -3.96
N ILE A 10 -3.27 -10.95 -3.39
CA ILE A 10 -2.50 -10.26 -2.36
C ILE A 10 -3.23 -10.39 -1.03
N TYR A 11 -2.63 -11.13 -0.10
CA TYR A 11 -3.10 -11.22 1.27
C TYR A 11 -2.45 -10.12 2.09
N THR A 12 -3.26 -9.35 2.82
CA THR A 12 -2.76 -8.27 3.68
C THR A 12 -3.63 -8.09 4.91
N ASP A 13 -3.01 -7.77 6.04
CA ASP A 13 -3.70 -7.32 7.25
C ASP A 13 -4.01 -5.81 7.26
N SER A 14 -3.48 -5.06 6.29
CA SER A 14 -3.79 -3.65 6.09
C SER A 14 -5.19 -3.50 5.51
N LYS A 15 -6.16 -3.32 6.42
CA LYS A 15 -7.55 -3.04 6.04
C LYS A 15 -7.65 -1.79 5.17
N TYR A 16 -6.84 -0.77 5.44
CA TYR A 16 -6.80 0.46 4.64
C TYR A 16 -6.48 0.17 3.17
N VAL A 17 -5.42 -0.63 2.91
CA VAL A 17 -5.02 -0.96 1.54
C VAL A 17 -6.04 -1.85 0.86
N ALA A 18 -6.48 -2.93 1.52
CA ALA A 18 -7.46 -3.85 0.96
C ALA A 18 -8.79 -3.15 0.63
N ASP A 19 -9.33 -2.37 1.57
CA ASP A 19 -10.56 -1.62 1.33
C ASP A 19 -10.38 -0.54 0.25
N ALA A 20 -9.23 0.15 0.22
CA ALA A 20 -8.99 1.18 -0.79
C ALA A 20 -9.07 0.64 -2.23
N VAL A 21 -8.61 -0.59 -2.45
CA VAL A 21 -8.64 -1.26 -3.75
C VAL A 21 -9.99 -1.94 -3.98
N GLU A 22 -10.40 -2.86 -3.10
CA GLU A 22 -11.59 -3.71 -3.31
C GLU A 22 -12.91 -2.92 -3.25
N LYS A 23 -12.97 -1.87 -2.43
CA LYS A 23 -14.14 -0.96 -2.39
C LYS A 23 -14.02 0.20 -3.39
N GLY A 24 -12.94 0.22 -4.17
CA GLY A 24 -12.72 1.20 -5.23
C GLY A 24 -12.47 2.64 -4.78
N TRP A 25 -12.08 2.87 -3.52
CA TRP A 25 -11.79 4.22 -3.03
C TRP A 25 -10.64 4.86 -3.78
N VAL A 26 -9.60 4.07 -4.09
CA VAL A 26 -8.39 4.54 -4.76
C VAL A 26 -8.70 5.11 -6.15
N PHE A 27 -9.66 4.55 -6.88
CA PHE A 27 -10.06 5.05 -8.19
C PHE A 27 -10.81 6.38 -8.11
N ASN A 28 -11.61 6.58 -7.06
CA ASN A 28 -12.23 7.87 -6.77
C ASN A 28 -11.21 8.92 -6.27
N TRP A 29 -10.15 8.49 -5.58
CA TRP A 29 -9.06 9.40 -5.21
C TRP A 29 -8.26 9.83 -6.43
N GLU A 30 -7.96 8.90 -7.33
CA GLU A 30 -7.23 9.17 -8.57
C GLU A 30 -8.00 10.11 -9.50
N SER A 31 -9.32 9.93 -9.66
CA SER A 31 -10.14 10.84 -10.47
C SER A 31 -10.11 12.29 -9.95
N LYS A 32 -9.83 12.46 -8.65
CA LYS A 32 -9.64 13.76 -7.98
C LYS A 32 -8.17 14.16 -7.83
N GLN A 33 -7.26 13.45 -8.50
CA GLN A 33 -5.81 13.65 -8.46
C GLN A 33 -5.22 13.61 -7.04
N PHE A 34 -5.85 12.84 -6.14
CA PHE A 34 -5.44 12.69 -4.74
C PHE A 34 -5.34 14.01 -3.95
N ARG A 35 -6.00 15.09 -4.40
CA ARG A 35 -5.88 16.46 -3.82
C ARG A 35 -6.08 16.59 -2.32
N LYS A 36 -6.75 15.64 -1.67
CA LYS A 36 -7.01 15.62 -0.20
C LYS A 36 -6.67 14.27 0.42
N LYS A 37 -5.66 13.58 -0.12
CA LYS A 37 -5.26 12.25 0.33
C LYS A 37 -3.75 12.22 0.58
N LYS A 38 -3.38 11.68 1.73
CA LYS A 38 -1.99 11.38 2.08
C LYS A 38 -1.42 10.31 1.14
N ASN A 39 -0.10 10.25 1.03
CA ASN A 39 0.63 9.20 0.32
C ASN A 39 0.26 9.11 -1.18
N ARG A 40 0.02 10.26 -1.82
CA ARG A 40 -0.32 10.36 -3.24
C ARG A 40 0.73 9.70 -4.13
N ASP A 41 2.00 9.90 -3.80
CA ASP A 41 3.16 9.35 -4.49
C ASP A 41 3.12 7.81 -4.51
N LEU A 42 2.86 7.19 -3.35
CA LEU A 42 2.76 5.73 -3.21
C LEU A 42 1.55 5.18 -3.97
N TRP A 43 0.38 5.82 -3.86
CA TRP A 43 -0.82 5.39 -4.59
C TRP A 43 -0.67 5.52 -6.10
N THR A 44 -0.02 6.59 -6.57
CA THR A 44 0.25 6.79 -8.00
C THR A 44 1.19 5.70 -8.52
N ARG A 45 2.29 5.42 -7.79
CA ARG A 45 3.22 4.34 -8.13
C ARG A 45 2.54 2.97 -8.13
N PHE A 46 1.70 2.70 -7.13
CA PHE A 46 0.93 1.47 -7.02
C PHE A 46 -0.01 1.28 -8.22
N LEU A 47 -0.84 2.27 -8.55
CA LEU A 47 -1.84 2.15 -9.62
C LEU A 47 -1.22 1.90 -10.99
N ASN A 48 -0.04 2.46 -11.26
CA ASN A 48 0.72 2.19 -12.48
C ASN A 48 1.08 0.71 -12.63
N LEU A 49 1.43 0.04 -11.52
CA LEU A 49 1.76 -1.39 -11.51
C LEU A 49 0.52 -2.28 -11.43
N TYR A 50 -0.46 -1.89 -10.61
CA TYR A 50 -1.72 -2.59 -10.40
C TYR A 50 -2.42 -2.89 -11.73
N ARG A 51 -2.45 -1.90 -12.64
CA ARG A 51 -3.07 -2.02 -13.97
C ARG A 51 -2.38 -3.00 -14.92
N LEU A 52 -1.13 -3.38 -14.64
CA LEU A 52 -0.39 -4.32 -15.49
C LEU A 52 -0.82 -5.78 -15.23
N HIS A 53 -1.59 -6.04 -14.18
CA HIS A 53 -1.92 -7.37 -13.69
C HIS A 53 -3.40 -7.49 -13.31
N LYS A 54 -3.88 -8.72 -13.15
CA LYS A 54 -5.21 -9.01 -12.61
C LYS A 54 -5.06 -9.28 -11.13
N VAL A 55 -5.20 -8.23 -10.32
CA VAL A 55 -4.89 -8.27 -8.88
C VAL A 55 -6.19 -8.34 -8.07
N LYS A 56 -6.22 -9.20 -7.07
CA LYS A 56 -7.27 -9.29 -6.06
C LYS A 56 -6.66 -9.17 -4.67
N PHE A 57 -7.20 -8.29 -3.84
CA PHE A 57 -6.80 -8.18 -2.44
C PHE A 57 -7.71 -9.00 -1.54
N ILE A 58 -7.11 -9.70 -0.58
CA ILE A 58 -7.79 -10.50 0.43
C ILE A 58 -7.35 -9.96 1.78
N TRP A 59 -8.26 -9.26 2.45
CA TRP A 59 -8.01 -8.81 3.80
C TRP A 59 -8.06 -9.99 4.77
N ILE A 60 -7.01 -10.14 5.56
CA ILE A 60 -6.92 -11.11 6.64
C ILE A 60 -6.80 -10.39 7.97
N LYS A 61 -7.26 -11.03 9.04
CA LYS A 61 -7.03 -10.51 10.39
C LYS A 61 -5.55 -10.70 10.75
N GLY A 62 -4.89 -9.62 11.18
CA GLY A 62 -3.52 -9.67 11.70
C GLY A 62 -3.42 -10.56 12.95
N HIS A 63 -2.25 -11.14 13.19
CA HIS A 63 -1.95 -12.05 14.31
C HIS A 63 -2.95 -13.20 14.50
N ASN A 64 -3.45 -13.75 13.39
CA ASN A 64 -4.43 -14.83 13.39
C ASN A 64 -3.86 -16.14 12.83
N ASN A 65 -2.59 -16.46 13.14
CA ASN A 65 -1.88 -17.66 12.69
C ASN A 65 -1.80 -17.82 11.16
N ASN A 66 -1.62 -16.72 10.43
CA ASN A 66 -1.33 -16.75 8.99
C ASN A 66 0.20 -16.75 8.82
N PRO A 67 0.86 -17.90 8.59
CA PRO A 67 2.31 -18.01 8.72
C PRO A 67 3.08 -17.09 7.76
N GLU A 68 2.58 -16.90 6.55
CA GLU A 68 3.19 -16.04 5.54
C GLU A 68 3.07 -14.56 5.92
N ASN A 69 1.91 -14.13 6.43
CA ASN A 69 1.72 -12.75 6.89
C ASN A 69 2.56 -12.46 8.14
N GLU A 70 2.64 -13.39 9.08
CA GLU A 70 3.51 -13.27 10.25
C GLU A 70 4.98 -13.21 9.88
N LYS A 71 5.38 -13.92 8.83
CA LYS A 71 6.73 -13.78 8.28
C LYS A 71 6.95 -12.38 7.69
N CYS A 72 5.99 -11.85 6.95
CA CYS A 72 6.06 -10.48 6.43
C CYS A 72 6.15 -9.43 7.56
N ASP A 73 5.37 -9.59 8.62
CA ASP A 73 5.41 -8.73 9.81
C ASP A 73 6.80 -8.75 10.48
N LYS A 74 7.34 -9.96 10.73
CA LYS A 74 8.70 -10.12 11.29
C LYS A 74 9.77 -9.48 10.42
N LEU A 75 9.65 -9.61 9.09
CA LEU A 75 10.58 -8.99 8.15
C LEU A 75 10.48 -7.46 8.18
N ALA A 76 9.27 -6.90 8.23
CA ALA A 76 9.06 -5.47 8.34
C ALA A 76 9.63 -4.90 9.65
N VAL A 77 9.39 -5.58 10.78
CA VAL A 77 9.93 -5.20 12.10
C VAL A 77 11.45 -5.33 12.16
N ALA A 78 12.04 -6.34 11.49
CA ALA A 78 13.49 -6.47 11.42
C ALA A 78 14.11 -5.35 10.58
N ALA A 79 13.50 -5.02 9.44
CA ALA A 79 13.96 -3.95 8.56
C ALA A 79 13.92 -2.57 9.25
N SER A 80 12.87 -2.27 10.03
CA SER A 80 12.76 -1.00 10.76
C SER A 80 13.80 -0.81 11.87
N LYS A 81 14.52 -1.87 12.25
CA LYS A 81 15.59 -1.85 13.26
C LYS A 81 16.99 -1.95 12.67
N THR A 82 17.11 -2.08 11.35
CA THR A 82 18.40 -2.31 10.67
C THR A 82 18.91 -1.02 10.07
N GLU A 83 20.09 -0.59 10.47
CA GLU A 83 20.77 0.60 9.94
C GLU A 83 21.75 0.23 8.81
N PRO A 84 21.92 1.10 7.78
CA PRO A 84 21.25 2.39 7.62
C PRO A 84 19.82 2.27 7.09
N LEU A 85 18.89 3.04 7.66
CA LEU A 85 17.53 3.18 7.12
C LEU A 85 17.55 4.00 5.80
N LEU A 86 16.72 3.58 4.84
CA LEU A 86 16.50 4.34 3.61
C LEU A 86 15.58 5.52 3.90
N GLU A 87 15.91 6.68 3.32
CA GLU A 87 15.06 7.87 3.40
C GLU A 87 13.77 7.68 2.60
N ASP A 88 12.62 7.97 3.22
CA ASP A 88 11.33 8.07 2.55
C ASP A 88 11.11 9.50 2.04
N THR A 89 11.62 9.80 0.85
CA THR A 89 11.55 11.13 0.24
C THR A 89 10.11 11.59 -0.08
N GLY A 90 9.13 10.68 -0.04
CA GLY A 90 7.72 10.99 -0.26
C GLY A 90 6.94 11.25 1.03
N TYR A 91 7.55 11.02 2.19
CA TYR A 91 6.92 11.22 3.49
C TYR A 91 6.75 12.71 3.77
N ILE A 92 5.49 13.12 3.98
CA ILE A 92 5.12 14.47 4.40
C ILE A 92 4.53 14.37 5.81
N PRO A 93 5.15 15.00 6.83
CA PRO A 93 4.62 15.03 8.19
C PRO A 93 3.20 15.61 8.25
N GLU A 94 2.40 15.16 9.21
CA GLU A 94 0.99 15.57 9.31
C GLU A 94 0.80 17.09 9.47
N GLU A 95 1.74 17.75 10.14
CA GLU A 95 1.71 19.20 10.37
C GLU A 95 1.79 20.00 9.06
N GLU A 96 2.50 19.50 8.04
CA GLU A 96 2.64 20.16 6.75
C GLU A 96 1.43 19.91 5.83
N THR A 97 0.73 18.78 6.00
CA THR A 97 -0.45 18.45 5.20
C THR A 97 -1.66 19.38 5.42
N LEU A 98 -1.67 20.16 6.51
CA LEU A 98 -2.73 21.13 6.83
C LEU A 98 -2.64 22.42 6.01
N PHE A 99 -1.47 22.71 5.41
CA PHE A 99 -1.24 23.97 4.68
C PHE A 99 -1.48 23.87 3.17
N GLU A 100 -1.74 22.66 2.65
CA GLU A 100 -1.95 22.40 1.20
C GLU A 100 -3.43 22.14 0.81
N ALA A 101 -4.39 22.22 1.73
CA ALA A 101 -5.77 21.71 1.60
C ALA A 101 -6.88 22.71 1.25
#